data_AF-A0A348DCK8-F1
#
_entry.id   AF-A0A348DCK8-F1
#
_cell.length_a   1.000
_cell.length_b   1.000
_cell.length_c   1.000
_cell.angle_alpha   90.00
_cell.angle_beta   90.00
_cell.angle_gamma   90.00
#
_symmetry.space_group_name_H-M   'P 1'
#
loop_
_entity.id
_entity.type
_entity.pdbx_description
1 polymer ?
#
loop_
_entity_poly.entity_id
_entity_poly.type
_entity_poly.pdbx_seq_one_letter_code
_entity_poly.pdbx_strand_id
1 'polypeptide(L)'
;MADCQNSNERLFGGAVVLEVADGCPDVKPLESEWKSLAAGTSKGFDFNPNSVTSDADDGGGYVETIITNSDFTLSFEGEVRKKDKLDQYGVGRYIAYFAGELKAKRQPGLWVRMDYGPVEFIGYMNITALSSDGGTNDIVTFSTEFKVGDASTIEVNEVTDIPVTGVTLTPTTSTGAAGGTSTFTVNIAPADASNKGFTIATTDATKATATVSGNTVTVTRVATGTAQIVVNTVEGNKVATHTVTVS
;
A
#
# COMPACT_ATOMS: atom_id res chain seq x y z
N MET A 1 -24.69 26.29 17.91
CA MET A 1 -24.49 24.87 18.22
C MET A 1 -22.99 24.66 18.16
N ALA A 2 -22.35 24.26 19.27
CA ALA A 2 -20.90 24.10 19.29
C ALA A 2 -20.52 22.97 18.33
N ASP A 3 -19.79 23.30 17.27
CA ASP A 3 -19.27 22.36 16.29
C ASP A 3 -18.03 21.73 16.89
N CYS A 4 -18.23 20.80 17.81
CA CYS A 4 -17.14 20.03 18.38
C CYS A 4 -16.65 19.08 17.29
N GLN A 5 -15.48 19.38 16.69
CA GLN A 5 -14.82 18.45 15.79
C GLN A 5 -14.55 17.14 16.54
N ASN A 6 -15.21 16.06 16.12
CA ASN A 6 -14.87 14.72 16.58
C ASN A 6 -13.48 14.39 16.02
N SER A 7 -12.49 14.25 16.90
CA SER A 7 -11.19 13.72 16.50
C SER A 7 -11.34 12.26 16.10
N ASN A 8 -11.06 11.94 14.82
CA ASN A 8 -11.04 10.59 14.26
C ASN A 8 -9.62 9.98 14.35
N GLU A 9 -8.91 10.17 15.46
CA GLU A 9 -7.57 9.61 15.71
C GLU A 9 -7.53 8.07 15.84
N ARG A 10 -8.66 7.38 15.64
CA ARG A 10 -8.76 5.92 15.77
C ARG A 10 -8.54 5.25 14.42
N LEU A 11 -7.72 4.20 14.40
CA LEU A 11 -7.60 3.33 13.22
C LEU A 11 -8.91 2.58 13.00
N PHE A 12 -9.48 2.72 11.82
CA PHE A 12 -10.64 1.93 11.38
C PHE A 12 -10.15 0.76 10.52
N GLY A 13 -10.75 -0.42 10.67
CA GLY A 13 -10.34 -1.61 9.91
C GLY A 13 -10.40 -1.43 8.38
N GLY A 14 -11.21 -0.50 7.88
CA GLY A 14 -11.24 -0.16 6.44
C GLY A 14 -9.99 0.55 5.92
N ALA A 15 -9.14 1.07 6.81
CA ALA A 15 -7.84 1.64 6.46
C ALA A 15 -6.71 0.59 6.49
N VAL A 16 -6.96 -0.61 7.04
CA VAL A 16 -6.02 -1.73 7.04
C VAL A 16 -6.19 -2.51 5.75
N VAL A 17 -5.15 -2.53 4.93
CA VAL A 17 -5.12 -3.29 3.68
C VAL A 17 -4.08 -4.40 3.84
N LEU A 18 -4.49 -5.63 3.52
CA LEU A 18 -3.57 -6.73 3.36
C LEU A 18 -3.33 -6.94 1.87
N GLU A 19 -2.05 -6.95 1.51
CA GLU A 19 -1.58 -7.07 0.15
C GLU A 19 -0.73 -8.32 0.00
N VAL A 20 -0.74 -8.84 -1.22
CA VAL A 20 0.01 -10.05 -1.57
C VAL A 20 0.75 -9.85 -2.86
N ALA A 21 1.86 -10.58 -3.00
CA ALA A 21 2.66 -10.63 -4.22
C ALA A 21 3.16 -12.06 -4.46
N ASP A 22 3.19 -12.46 -5.73
CA ASP A 22 3.78 -13.74 -6.12
C ASP A 22 5.31 -13.62 -6.07
N GLY A 23 6.00 -14.71 -5.73
CA GLY A 23 7.46 -14.72 -5.70
C GLY A 23 8.02 -15.90 -4.93
N CYS A 24 9.34 -15.91 -4.78
CA CYS A 24 10.08 -16.84 -3.92
C CYS A 24 10.61 -16.07 -2.70
N PRO A 25 10.92 -16.76 -1.58
CA PRO A 25 11.36 -16.09 -0.35
C PRO A 25 12.72 -15.38 -0.47
N ASP A 26 13.52 -15.73 -1.48
CA ASP A 26 14.85 -15.18 -1.73
C ASP A 26 14.85 -13.79 -2.39
N VAL A 27 13.72 -13.38 -2.98
CA VAL A 27 13.58 -12.09 -3.66
C VAL A 27 12.34 -11.37 -3.16
N LYS A 28 12.55 -10.27 -2.42
CA LYS A 28 11.47 -9.38 -1.97
C LYS A 28 10.82 -8.70 -3.20
N PRO A 29 9.48 -8.68 -3.31
CA PRO A 29 8.78 -8.06 -4.43
C PRO A 29 9.01 -6.56 -4.53
N LEU A 30 8.98 -6.04 -5.76
CA LEU A 30 8.96 -4.60 -6.03
C LEU A 30 7.61 -3.99 -5.63
N GLU A 31 7.60 -2.69 -5.32
CA GLU A 31 6.39 -1.98 -4.89
C GLU A 31 5.21 -2.14 -5.87
N SER A 32 5.49 -2.17 -7.17
CA SER A 32 4.46 -2.34 -8.22
C SER A 32 3.85 -3.74 -8.32
N GLU A 33 4.44 -4.74 -7.66
CA GLU A 33 4.00 -6.14 -7.72
C GLU A 33 2.95 -6.46 -6.63
N TRP A 34 2.92 -5.65 -5.58
CA TRP A 34 1.94 -5.78 -4.51
C TRP A 34 0.54 -5.42 -4.99
N LYS A 35 -0.42 -6.24 -4.58
CA LYS A 35 -1.83 -6.01 -4.83
C LYS A 35 -2.63 -6.30 -3.59
N SER A 36 -3.61 -5.45 -3.28
CA SER A 36 -4.61 -5.79 -2.26
C SER A 36 -5.26 -7.13 -2.55
N LEU A 37 -5.34 -7.99 -1.54
CA LEU A 37 -5.79 -9.37 -1.70
C LEU A 37 -7.21 -9.43 -2.27
N ALA A 38 -8.14 -8.76 -1.59
CA ALA A 38 -9.54 -8.64 -1.99
C ALA A 38 -10.24 -7.52 -1.19
N ALA A 39 -11.55 -7.39 -1.36
CA ALA A 39 -12.38 -6.54 -0.50
C ALA A 39 -12.43 -7.11 0.93
N GLY A 40 -11.68 -6.49 1.84
CA GLY A 40 -11.54 -6.95 3.21
C GLY A 40 -12.64 -6.45 4.16
N THR A 41 -13.08 -7.32 5.06
CA THR A 41 -13.99 -7.00 6.17
C THR A 41 -13.31 -7.08 7.54
N SER A 42 -12.40 -8.04 7.72
CA SER A 42 -11.61 -8.19 8.95
C SER A 42 -10.16 -8.57 8.64
N LYS A 43 -9.23 -8.11 9.47
CA LYS A 43 -7.78 -8.33 9.38
C LYS A 43 -7.25 -8.54 10.78
N GLY A 44 -6.46 -9.58 10.97
CA GLY A 44 -5.87 -9.90 12.26
C GLY A 44 -4.42 -10.31 12.13
N PHE A 45 -3.67 -10.10 13.20
CA PHE A 45 -2.37 -10.71 13.41
C PHE A 45 -2.34 -11.31 14.81
N ASP A 46 -1.55 -12.37 14.98
CA ASP A 46 -1.35 -13.03 16.27
C ASP A 46 0.10 -13.48 16.40
N PHE A 47 0.75 -13.07 17.50
CA PHE A 47 2.02 -13.61 17.95
C PHE A 47 1.74 -14.59 19.08
N ASN A 48 2.04 -15.87 18.85
CA ASN A 48 1.85 -16.92 19.82
C ASN A 48 3.21 -17.49 20.25
N PRO A 49 3.88 -16.87 21.25
CA PRO A 49 5.21 -17.26 21.68
C PRO A 49 5.20 -18.57 22.47
N ASN A 50 6.10 -19.48 22.11
CA ASN A 50 6.36 -20.69 22.88
C ASN A 50 7.40 -20.39 23.95
N SER A 51 7.14 -20.83 25.19
CA SER A 51 8.01 -20.56 26.33
C SER A 51 8.38 -21.81 27.13
N VAL A 52 9.51 -21.73 27.82
CA VAL A 52 9.97 -22.71 28.80
C VAL A 52 10.29 -22.00 30.11
N THR A 53 10.21 -22.72 31.23
CA THR A 53 10.55 -22.18 32.55
C THR A 53 11.86 -22.75 33.05
N SER A 54 12.67 -21.93 33.71
CA SER A 54 13.92 -22.39 34.35
C SER A 54 13.67 -22.74 35.82
N ASP A 55 13.89 -24.01 36.18
CA ASP A 55 13.83 -24.49 37.57
C ASP A 55 15.22 -24.46 38.26
N ALA A 56 16.26 -24.02 37.53
CA ALA A 56 17.65 -24.07 37.96
C ALA A 56 18.15 -22.77 38.60
N ASP A 57 17.29 -21.76 38.78
CA ASP A 57 17.63 -20.50 39.43
C ASP A 57 17.28 -20.53 40.93
N ASP A 58 18.31 -20.67 41.75
CA ASP A 58 18.31 -20.64 43.21
C ASP A 58 18.36 -19.20 43.79
N GLY A 59 18.11 -18.17 42.96
CA GLY A 59 18.25 -16.75 43.29
C GLY A 59 16.97 -15.95 43.65
N GLY A 60 15.75 -16.47 43.48
CA GLY A 60 14.52 -15.68 43.65
C GLY A 60 13.23 -16.44 43.98
N GLY A 61 12.16 -15.69 44.33
CA GLY A 61 10.84 -16.24 44.70
C GLY A 61 9.84 -16.40 43.53
N TYR A 62 10.25 -16.08 42.30
CA TYR A 62 9.45 -16.21 41.08
C TYR A 62 10.22 -17.02 40.04
N VAL A 63 9.53 -17.88 39.29
CA VAL A 63 10.11 -18.71 38.21
C VAL A 63 10.29 -17.88 36.94
N GLU A 64 11.45 -17.97 36.31
CA GLU A 64 11.74 -17.27 35.05
C GLU A 64 11.11 -17.98 33.85
N THR A 65 10.53 -17.20 32.92
CA THR A 65 9.96 -17.67 31.66
C THR A 65 10.82 -17.19 30.50
N ILE A 66 11.28 -18.12 29.66
CA ILE A 66 12.12 -17.87 28.49
C ILE A 66 11.31 -18.14 27.22
N ILE A 67 11.19 -17.17 26.34
CA ILE A 67 10.59 -17.35 25.01
C ILE A 67 11.62 -18.02 24.09
N THR A 68 11.23 -19.12 23.45
CA THR A 68 12.12 -19.93 22.59
C THR A 68 11.94 -19.65 21.11
N ASN A 69 10.69 -19.44 20.69
CA ASN A 69 10.28 -19.02 19.36
C ASN A 69 8.82 -18.53 19.44
N SER A 70 8.24 -18.14 18.32
CA SER A 70 6.83 -17.77 18.24
C SER A 70 6.26 -18.22 16.91
N ASP A 71 5.01 -18.69 16.95
CA ASP A 71 4.20 -18.70 15.75
C ASP A 71 3.77 -17.26 15.46
N PHE A 72 3.72 -16.91 14.17
CA PHE A 72 3.12 -15.67 13.70
C PHE A 72 2.08 -15.98 12.64
N THR A 73 0.87 -15.47 12.85
CA THR A 73 -0.28 -15.73 12.00
C THR A 73 -0.89 -14.42 11.53
N LEU A 74 -1.19 -14.33 10.24
CA LEU A 74 -2.06 -13.29 9.69
C LEU A 74 -3.38 -13.91 9.26
N SER A 75 -4.48 -13.21 9.52
CA SER A 75 -5.82 -13.64 9.13
C SER A 75 -6.54 -12.56 8.34
N PHE A 76 -7.33 -13.00 7.37
CA PHE A 76 -8.11 -12.13 6.51
C PHE A 76 -9.51 -12.70 6.32
N GLU A 77 -10.50 -11.85 6.51
CA GLU A 77 -11.85 -12.08 6.01
C GLU A 77 -12.21 -11.02 4.97
N GLY A 78 -12.99 -11.43 3.97
CA GLY A 78 -13.49 -10.52 2.97
C GLY A 78 -14.71 -11.01 2.22
N GLU A 79 -15.20 -10.17 1.32
CA GLU A 79 -16.36 -10.43 0.49
C GLU A 79 -15.93 -10.87 -0.91
N VAL A 80 -16.67 -11.84 -1.46
CA VAL A 80 -16.45 -12.32 -2.83
C VAL A 80 -17.27 -11.47 -3.79
N ARG A 81 -16.59 -10.82 -4.74
CA ARG A 81 -17.22 -10.04 -5.80
C ARG A 81 -17.30 -10.86 -7.08
N LYS A 82 -18.38 -10.67 -7.87
CA LYS A 82 -18.53 -11.33 -9.18
C LYS A 82 -17.39 -10.97 -10.16
N LYS A 83 -16.83 -9.77 -10.00
CA LYS A 83 -15.65 -9.29 -10.71
C LYS A 83 -14.80 -8.52 -9.71
N ASP A 84 -13.60 -9.04 -9.45
CA ASP A 84 -12.61 -8.32 -8.68
C ASP A 84 -12.22 -7.04 -9.43
N LYS A 85 -11.78 -6.01 -8.70
CA LYS A 85 -11.26 -4.81 -9.37
C LYS A 85 -9.91 -5.14 -10.03
N LEU A 86 -9.58 -4.43 -11.12
CA LEU A 86 -8.39 -4.72 -11.94
C LEU A 86 -7.06 -4.52 -11.19
N ASP A 87 -7.08 -3.70 -10.14
CA ASP A 87 -5.95 -3.38 -9.25
C ASP A 87 -5.77 -4.38 -8.10
N GLN A 88 -6.67 -5.35 -7.91
CA GLN A 88 -6.59 -6.34 -6.84
C GLN A 88 -5.92 -7.64 -7.31
N TYR A 89 -5.39 -8.41 -6.35
CA TYR A 89 -5.00 -9.78 -6.62
C TYR A 89 -6.24 -10.60 -6.98
N GLY A 90 -7.31 -10.42 -6.19
CA GLY A 90 -8.65 -10.93 -6.45
C GLY A 90 -8.86 -12.36 -5.95
N VAL A 91 -10.09 -12.64 -5.49
CA VAL A 91 -10.46 -13.94 -4.93
C VAL A 91 -10.33 -15.04 -5.97
N GLY A 92 -10.68 -14.77 -7.23
CA GLY A 92 -10.61 -15.76 -8.30
C GLY A 92 -9.19 -16.25 -8.57
N ARG A 93 -8.22 -15.32 -8.67
CA ARG A 93 -6.81 -15.65 -8.85
C ARG A 93 -6.26 -16.36 -7.63
N TYR A 94 -6.61 -15.88 -6.44
CA TYR A 94 -6.15 -16.43 -5.16
C TYR A 94 -6.53 -17.90 -4.99
N ILE A 95 -7.80 -18.26 -5.22
CA ILE A 95 -8.26 -19.65 -5.17
C ILE A 95 -7.55 -20.52 -6.23
N ALA A 96 -7.40 -20.01 -7.45
CA ALA A 96 -6.74 -20.74 -8.53
C ALA A 96 -5.25 -21.01 -8.24
N TYR A 97 -4.56 -20.01 -7.69
CA TYR A 97 -3.17 -20.13 -7.24
C TYR A 97 -3.04 -21.20 -6.15
N PHE A 98 -3.83 -21.10 -5.08
CA PHE A 98 -3.81 -22.05 -3.96
C PHE A 98 -4.06 -23.49 -4.43
N ALA A 99 -5.13 -23.71 -5.22
CA ALA A 99 -5.43 -25.03 -5.78
C ALA A 99 -4.34 -25.54 -6.73
N GLY A 100 -3.70 -24.64 -7.48
CA GLY A 100 -2.59 -24.94 -8.39
C GLY A 100 -1.36 -25.47 -7.65
N GLU A 101 -0.94 -24.80 -6.58
CA GLU A 101 0.21 -25.22 -5.76
C GLU A 101 -0.07 -26.57 -5.07
N LEU A 102 -1.28 -26.76 -4.51
CA LEU A 102 -1.68 -28.04 -3.93
C LEU A 102 -1.67 -29.18 -4.95
N LYS A 103 -2.22 -28.95 -6.16
CA LYS A 103 -2.20 -29.94 -7.25
C LYS A 103 -0.77 -30.26 -7.69
N ALA A 104 0.11 -29.28 -7.66
CA ALA A 104 1.53 -29.42 -7.95
C ALA A 104 2.34 -30.02 -6.78
N LYS A 105 1.71 -30.28 -5.62
CA LYS A 105 2.34 -30.77 -4.39
C LYS A 105 3.44 -29.84 -3.87
N ARG A 106 3.23 -28.54 -3.99
CA ARG A 106 4.13 -27.49 -3.48
C ARG A 106 3.47 -26.75 -2.31
N GLN A 107 4.29 -26.05 -1.55
CA GLN A 107 3.78 -25.14 -0.53
C GLN A 107 3.11 -23.94 -1.23
N PRO A 108 1.90 -23.55 -0.81
CA PRO A 108 1.22 -22.36 -1.34
C PRO A 108 1.81 -21.09 -0.72
N GLY A 109 3.10 -20.84 -1.00
CA GLY A 109 3.90 -19.78 -0.42
C GLY A 109 3.91 -18.50 -1.27
N LEU A 110 3.59 -17.38 -0.65
CA LEU A 110 3.59 -16.07 -1.29
C LEU A 110 4.02 -14.96 -0.31
N TRP A 111 4.38 -13.81 -0.86
CA TRP A 111 4.65 -12.63 -0.05
C TRP A 111 3.34 -12.00 0.43
N VAL A 112 3.30 -11.66 1.72
CA VAL A 112 2.17 -11.01 2.38
C VAL A 112 2.69 -9.78 3.11
N ARG A 113 2.00 -8.66 2.95
CA ARG A 113 2.20 -7.46 3.79
C ARG A 113 0.90 -6.91 4.30
N MET A 114 0.93 -6.27 5.46
CA MET A 114 -0.23 -5.65 6.09
C MET A 114 0.18 -4.45 6.94
N ASP A 115 -0.39 -3.29 6.61
CA ASP A 115 -0.24 -2.07 7.40
C ASP A 115 -1.31 -2.02 8.50
N TYR A 116 -0.86 -1.95 9.75
CA TYR A 116 -1.70 -1.89 10.94
C TYR A 116 -1.34 -0.66 11.78
N GLY A 117 -1.86 0.49 11.36
CA GLY A 117 -1.51 1.77 11.98
C GLY A 117 -0.04 2.11 11.68
N PRO A 118 0.80 2.35 12.70
CA PRO A 118 2.22 2.66 12.50
C PRO A 118 3.09 1.41 12.33
N VAL A 119 2.51 0.23 12.09
CA VAL A 119 3.27 -1.02 11.97
C VAL A 119 2.98 -1.67 10.62
N GLU A 120 4.01 -1.96 9.85
CA GLU A 120 3.95 -2.85 8.68
C GLU A 120 4.45 -4.24 9.08
N PHE A 121 3.63 -5.25 8.83
CA PHE A 121 4.06 -6.64 8.83
C PHE A 121 4.37 -7.05 7.40
N ILE A 122 5.52 -7.65 7.15
CA ILE A 122 5.86 -8.19 5.83
C ILE A 122 6.62 -9.50 5.96
N GLY A 123 6.35 -10.45 5.06
CA GLY A 123 7.15 -11.66 4.95
C GLY A 123 6.61 -12.67 3.95
N TYR A 124 7.41 -13.70 3.72
CA TYR A 124 7.03 -14.84 2.92
C TYR A 124 6.24 -15.84 3.77
N MET A 125 4.97 -16.04 3.43
CA MET A 125 4.00 -16.79 4.21
C MET A 125 3.39 -17.92 3.39
N ASN A 126 3.00 -19.00 4.05
CA ASN A 126 2.19 -20.07 3.48
C ASN A 126 0.71 -19.84 3.77
N ILE A 127 -0.13 -20.04 2.76
CA ILE A 127 -1.58 -20.11 2.94
C ILE A 127 -1.91 -21.43 3.66
N THR A 128 -2.38 -21.34 4.91
CA THR A 128 -2.67 -22.52 5.74
C THR A 128 -4.16 -22.83 5.81
N ALA A 129 -5.01 -21.85 5.54
CA ALA A 129 -6.45 -22.05 5.41
C ALA A 129 -7.03 -21.15 4.31
N LEU A 130 -8.00 -21.69 3.58
CA LEU A 130 -8.83 -20.94 2.64
C LEU A 130 -10.23 -21.58 2.60
N SER A 131 -11.24 -20.80 2.98
CA SER A 131 -12.64 -21.24 3.00
C SER A 131 -13.55 -20.11 2.51
N SER A 132 -14.76 -20.48 2.09
CA SER A 132 -15.80 -19.53 1.68
C SER A 132 -17.17 -20.04 2.11
N ASP A 133 -18.04 -19.12 2.50
CA ASP A 133 -19.42 -19.39 2.87
C ASP A 133 -20.34 -18.33 2.25
N GLY A 134 -21.56 -18.71 1.90
CA GLY A 134 -22.51 -17.85 1.23
C GLY A 134 -23.91 -18.45 1.25
N GLY A 135 -24.67 -18.09 2.29
CA GLY A 135 -26.08 -18.46 2.39
C GLY A 135 -26.92 -17.91 1.23
N THR A 136 -28.08 -18.52 0.99
CA THR A 136 -28.98 -18.18 -0.15
C THR A 136 -29.34 -16.69 -0.23
N ASN A 137 -29.39 -15.99 0.91
CA ASN A 137 -29.77 -14.58 1.00
C ASN A 137 -28.62 -13.67 1.48
N ASP A 138 -27.42 -14.21 1.66
CA ASP A 138 -26.29 -13.51 2.25
C ASP A 138 -25.23 -13.11 1.20
N ILE A 139 -24.38 -12.15 1.56
CA ILE A 139 -23.19 -11.84 0.77
C ILE A 139 -22.20 -12.97 0.97
N VAL A 140 -21.65 -13.49 -0.13
CA VAL A 140 -20.62 -14.53 -0.09
C VAL A 140 -19.35 -13.93 0.53
N THR A 141 -18.82 -14.62 1.55
CA THR A 141 -17.58 -14.26 2.24
C THR A 141 -16.52 -15.32 2.01
N PHE A 142 -15.27 -14.96 2.27
CA PHE A 142 -14.17 -15.90 2.35
C PHE A 142 -13.25 -15.55 3.50
N SER A 143 -12.58 -16.57 4.03
CA SER A 143 -11.60 -16.46 5.10
C SER A 143 -10.32 -17.16 4.68
N THR A 144 -9.18 -16.58 5.06
CA THR A 144 -7.88 -17.17 4.82
C THR A 144 -6.92 -16.89 5.96
N GLU A 145 -6.03 -17.85 6.20
CA GLU A 145 -4.98 -17.80 7.22
C GLU A 145 -3.61 -17.94 6.54
N PHE A 146 -2.66 -17.16 7.03
CA PHE A 146 -1.26 -17.21 6.63
C PHE A 146 -0.38 -17.51 7.83
N LYS A 147 0.53 -18.47 7.68
CA LYS A 147 1.62 -18.72 8.65
C LYS A 147 2.97 -18.52 8.00
N VAL A 148 4.00 -18.26 8.81
CA VAL A 148 5.37 -18.05 8.33
C VAL A 148 5.83 -19.19 7.43
N GLY A 149 6.20 -18.86 6.19
CA GLY A 149 6.76 -19.79 5.21
C GLY A 149 8.29 -19.79 5.24
N ASP A 150 8.90 -18.62 5.44
CA ASP A 150 10.33 -18.46 5.69
C ASP A 150 10.55 -17.43 6.80
N ALA A 151 11.07 -17.89 7.95
CA ALA A 151 11.26 -17.04 9.12
C ALA A 151 12.30 -15.92 8.92
N SER A 152 13.24 -16.08 7.99
CA SER A 152 14.26 -15.06 7.71
C SER A 152 13.71 -13.83 6.98
N THR A 153 12.50 -13.95 6.43
CA THR A 153 11.84 -12.88 5.65
C THR A 153 10.89 -12.02 6.48
N ILE A 154 10.65 -12.39 7.75
CA ILE A 154 9.69 -11.70 8.61
C ILE A 154 10.29 -10.37 9.08
N GLU A 155 9.65 -9.27 8.70
CA GLU A 155 9.95 -7.94 9.20
C GLU A 155 8.69 -7.35 9.86
N VAL A 156 8.90 -6.66 10.98
CA VAL A 156 7.87 -5.87 11.67
C VAL A 156 8.44 -4.46 11.78
N ASN A 157 8.02 -3.61 10.84
CA ASN A 157 8.59 -2.29 10.65
C ASN A 157 7.68 -1.25 11.31
N GLU A 158 8.24 -0.36 12.12
CA GLU A 158 7.53 0.85 12.52
C GLU A 158 7.55 1.84 11.35
N VAL A 159 6.36 2.10 10.79
CA VAL A 159 6.16 3.06 9.71
C VAL A 159 5.72 4.37 10.32
N THR A 160 6.66 5.31 10.43
CA THR A 160 6.34 6.69 10.76
C THR A 160 5.93 7.42 9.49
N ASP A 161 4.65 7.77 9.38
CA ASP A 161 4.18 8.56 8.25
C ASP A 161 4.75 9.98 8.31
N ILE A 162 5.54 10.36 7.32
CA ILE A 162 6.08 11.70 7.17
C ILE A 162 5.17 12.47 6.21
N PRO A 163 4.32 13.38 6.70
CA PRO A 163 3.28 13.97 5.87
C PRO A 163 3.84 14.95 4.84
N VAL A 164 3.22 15.01 3.67
CA VAL A 164 3.50 16.08 2.69
C VAL A 164 3.10 17.44 3.27
N THR A 165 4.10 18.30 3.45
CA THR A 165 3.91 19.67 3.96
C THR A 165 3.84 20.71 2.85
N GLY A 166 4.46 20.45 1.69
CA GLY A 166 4.46 21.39 0.56
C GLY A 166 4.83 20.79 -0.78
N VAL A 167 4.55 21.55 -1.84
CA VAL A 167 4.94 21.25 -3.22
C VAL A 167 5.43 22.54 -3.88
N THR A 168 6.54 22.46 -4.61
CA THR A 168 7.13 23.56 -5.38
C THR A 168 7.53 23.07 -6.76
N LEU A 169 7.52 23.97 -7.74
CA LEU A 169 7.83 23.65 -9.14
C LEU A 169 9.04 24.45 -9.59
N THR A 170 9.95 23.80 -10.31
CA THR A 170 11.16 24.45 -10.82
C THR A 170 11.37 24.14 -12.31
N PRO A 171 11.29 25.14 -13.21
CA PRO A 171 10.80 26.51 -13.00
C PRO A 171 9.27 26.56 -12.79
N THR A 172 8.73 27.71 -12.38
CA THR A 172 7.26 27.97 -12.24
C THR A 172 6.63 28.62 -13.47
N THR A 173 7.44 29.04 -14.44
CA THR A 173 6.96 29.62 -15.69
C THR A 173 7.81 29.15 -16.87
N SER A 174 7.22 29.17 -18.07
CA SER A 174 7.95 28.90 -19.30
C SER A 174 7.31 29.62 -20.48
N THR A 175 8.13 30.13 -21.40
CA THR A 175 7.69 30.86 -22.59
C THR A 175 8.32 30.27 -23.85
N GLY A 176 7.59 30.23 -24.96
CA GLY A 176 8.13 29.79 -26.25
C GLY A 176 7.08 29.72 -27.36
N ALA A 177 7.53 29.36 -28.56
CA ALA A 177 6.64 29.23 -29.72
C ALA A 177 5.75 27.97 -29.66
N ALA A 178 4.63 27.99 -30.38
CA ALA A 178 3.78 26.82 -30.59
C ALA A 178 4.57 25.66 -31.23
N GLY A 179 4.29 24.43 -30.82
CA GLY A 179 5.01 23.22 -31.21
C GLY A 179 6.28 22.95 -30.39
N GLY A 180 6.77 23.92 -29.62
CA GLY A 180 7.92 23.73 -28.72
C GLY A 180 7.55 23.05 -27.40
N THR A 181 8.54 22.48 -26.73
CA THR A 181 8.38 21.85 -25.40
C THR A 181 9.13 22.62 -24.31
N SER A 182 8.79 22.34 -23.06
CA SER A 182 9.56 22.75 -21.89
C SER A 182 9.36 21.75 -20.77
N THR A 183 10.27 21.70 -19.81
CA THR A 183 10.17 20.82 -18.66
C THR A 183 10.21 21.61 -17.37
N PHE A 184 9.50 21.12 -16.36
CA PHE A 184 9.69 21.55 -14.97
C PHE A 184 9.71 20.32 -14.06
N THR A 185 10.33 20.48 -12.89
CA THR A 185 10.43 19.44 -11.87
C THR A 185 9.46 19.73 -10.74
N VAL A 186 8.81 18.68 -10.23
CA VAL A 186 7.95 18.72 -9.05
C VAL A 186 8.76 18.34 -7.81
N ASN A 187 8.89 19.27 -6.88
CA ASN A 187 9.62 19.11 -5.63
C ASN A 187 8.63 19.05 -4.46
N ILE A 188 8.48 17.88 -3.85
CA ILE A 188 7.61 17.64 -2.69
C ILE A 188 8.45 17.72 -1.40
N ALA A 189 7.90 18.39 -0.39
CA ALA A 189 8.54 18.60 0.90
C ALA A 189 7.72 17.94 2.04
N PRO A 190 8.39 17.32 3.02
CA PRO A 190 9.84 17.10 3.07
C PRO A 190 10.29 16.06 2.02
N ALA A 191 11.60 16.00 1.75
CA ALA A 191 12.13 15.19 0.65
C ALA A 191 11.96 13.69 0.89
N ASP A 192 11.70 13.29 2.13
CA ASP A 192 11.44 11.94 2.65
C ASP A 192 9.95 11.72 2.99
N ALA A 193 9.04 12.60 2.56
CA ALA A 193 7.60 12.39 2.74
C ALA A 193 7.16 10.99 2.25
N SER A 194 6.27 10.34 2.99
CA SER A 194 5.87 8.95 2.69
C SER A 194 5.19 8.83 1.33
N ASN A 195 4.20 9.69 1.04
CA ASN A 195 3.45 9.66 -0.21
C ASN A 195 3.74 10.89 -1.10
N LYS A 196 4.71 10.74 -2.00
CA LYS A 196 5.09 11.78 -2.98
C LYS A 196 4.27 11.72 -4.27
N GLY A 197 3.12 11.02 -4.27
CA GLY A 197 2.22 10.97 -5.42
C GLY A 197 1.63 12.34 -5.74
N PHE A 198 1.51 12.66 -7.03
CA PHE A 198 0.83 13.87 -7.49
C PHE A 198 0.10 13.63 -8.81
N THR A 199 -0.87 14.50 -9.08
CA THR A 199 -1.63 14.55 -10.32
C THR A 199 -1.42 15.89 -11.01
N ILE A 200 -1.61 15.92 -12.33
CA ILE A 200 -1.52 17.14 -13.12
C ILE A 200 -2.81 17.41 -13.87
N ALA A 201 -3.14 18.69 -14.05
CA ALA A 201 -4.23 19.16 -14.88
C ALA A 201 -3.79 20.40 -15.67
N THR A 202 -4.36 20.63 -16.85
CA THR A 202 -4.18 21.88 -17.60
C THR A 202 -5.45 22.72 -17.54
N THR A 203 -5.32 24.03 -17.36
CA THR A 203 -6.46 24.94 -17.41
C THR A 203 -7.01 25.10 -18.83
N ASP A 204 -6.19 24.88 -19.85
CA ASP A 204 -6.59 24.95 -21.26
C ASP A 204 -5.69 24.06 -22.14
N ALA A 205 -6.19 22.86 -22.46
CA ALA A 205 -5.50 21.90 -23.32
C ALA A 205 -5.33 22.37 -24.77
N THR A 206 -6.07 23.39 -25.21
CA THR A 206 -5.91 23.98 -26.55
C THR A 206 -4.67 24.88 -26.64
N LYS A 207 -4.09 25.26 -25.50
CA LYS A 207 -2.88 26.10 -25.40
C LYS A 207 -1.66 25.31 -24.95
N ALA A 208 -1.81 24.47 -23.93
CA ALA A 208 -0.73 23.63 -23.45
C ALA A 208 -1.24 22.31 -22.87
N THR A 209 -0.52 21.23 -23.17
CA THR A 209 -0.70 19.90 -22.57
C THR A 209 0.56 19.50 -21.82
N ALA A 210 0.46 18.50 -20.95
CA ALA A 210 1.60 18.03 -20.17
C ALA A 210 1.55 16.53 -19.93
N THR A 211 2.72 15.91 -19.82
CA THR A 211 2.92 14.49 -19.52
C THR A 211 3.94 14.33 -18.41
N VAL A 212 3.77 13.34 -17.54
CA VAL A 212 4.62 13.10 -16.37
C VAL A 212 5.53 11.90 -16.61
N SER A 213 6.81 12.02 -16.23
CA SER A 213 7.74 10.91 -16.11
C SER A 213 8.56 11.09 -14.83
N GLY A 214 8.32 10.24 -13.83
CA GLY A 214 8.85 10.45 -12.47
C GLY A 214 8.42 11.80 -11.91
N ASN A 215 9.39 12.58 -11.41
CA ASN A 215 9.16 13.93 -10.89
C ASN A 215 9.25 15.03 -11.96
N THR A 216 9.49 14.66 -13.22
CA THR A 216 9.63 15.62 -14.32
C THR A 216 8.35 15.68 -15.14
N VAL A 217 7.87 16.90 -15.36
CA VAL A 217 6.71 17.17 -16.21
C VAL A 217 7.21 17.81 -17.50
N THR A 218 6.85 17.19 -18.64
CA THR A 218 7.09 17.74 -19.96
C THR A 218 5.82 18.43 -20.45
N VAL A 219 5.93 19.71 -20.78
CA VAL A 219 4.87 20.55 -21.31
C VAL A 219 5.05 20.68 -22.82
N THR A 220 3.97 20.50 -23.57
CA THR A 220 3.90 20.73 -25.01
C THR A 220 3.05 21.97 -25.27
N ARG A 221 3.61 22.95 -25.99
CA ARG A 221 2.90 24.17 -26.39
C ARG A 221 2.09 23.90 -27.66
N VAL A 222 0.79 24.08 -27.58
CA VAL A 222 -0.14 23.74 -28.67
C VAL A 222 -0.42 24.94 -29.56
N ALA A 223 -0.80 26.08 -28.99
CA ALA A 223 -1.16 27.29 -29.74
C ALA A 223 -0.93 28.57 -28.91
N THR A 224 -0.76 29.71 -29.59
CA THR A 224 -0.56 31.03 -28.97
C THR A 224 -1.63 31.34 -27.91
N GLY A 225 -1.19 31.86 -26.77
CA GLY A 225 -2.00 32.12 -25.58
C GLY A 225 -1.30 31.68 -24.29
N THR A 226 -2.05 31.67 -23.18
CA THR A 226 -1.53 31.28 -21.87
C THR A 226 -2.36 30.14 -21.29
N ALA A 227 -1.70 29.16 -20.67
CA ALA A 227 -2.32 28.12 -19.86
C ALA A 227 -1.51 27.86 -18.60
N GLN A 228 -2.13 27.26 -17.59
CA GLN A 228 -1.44 26.80 -16.39
C GLN A 228 -1.51 25.29 -16.31
N ILE A 229 -0.39 24.68 -15.95
CA ILE A 229 -0.33 23.28 -15.52
C ILE A 229 -0.41 23.28 -14.00
N VAL A 230 -1.48 22.73 -13.46
CA VAL A 230 -1.77 22.62 -12.03
C VAL A 230 -1.29 21.27 -11.55
N VAL A 231 -0.44 21.28 -10.52
CA VAL A 231 0.04 20.08 -9.83
C VAL A 231 -0.65 19.99 -8.48
N ASN A 232 -1.28 18.84 -8.20
CA ASN A 232 -1.91 18.55 -6.92
C ASN A 232 -1.26 17.32 -6.29
N THR A 233 -0.73 17.43 -5.08
CA THR A 233 -0.26 16.25 -4.33
C THR A 233 -1.45 15.39 -3.91
N VAL A 234 -1.28 14.07 -3.96
CA VAL A 234 -2.29 13.11 -3.51
C VAL A 234 -2.49 13.25 -2.00
N GLU A 235 -1.39 13.39 -1.27
CA GLU A 235 -1.39 13.59 0.17
C GLU A 235 -1.37 15.09 0.52
N GLY A 236 -2.19 15.51 1.49
CA GLY A 236 -2.20 16.89 1.99
C GLY A 236 -2.79 17.95 1.05
N ASN A 237 -3.27 17.56 -0.15
CA ASN A 237 -3.91 18.44 -1.15
C ASN A 237 -3.12 19.74 -1.43
N LYS A 238 -1.79 19.66 -1.52
CA LYS A 238 -0.95 20.82 -1.80
C LYS A 238 -0.98 21.12 -3.30
N VAL A 239 -1.03 22.40 -3.64
CA VAL A 239 -1.18 22.87 -5.02
C VAL A 239 -0.02 23.77 -5.41
N ALA A 240 0.55 23.54 -6.59
CA ALA A 240 1.44 24.49 -7.25
C ALA A 240 1.12 24.58 -8.74
N THR A 241 1.39 25.74 -9.34
CA THR A 241 1.06 26.01 -10.74
C THR A 241 2.28 26.41 -11.55
N HIS A 242 2.38 25.86 -12.76
CA HIS A 242 3.37 26.25 -13.75
C HIS A 242 2.68 27.02 -14.87
N THR A 243 3.04 28.29 -15.08
CA THR A 243 2.43 29.13 -16.11
C THR A 243 3.17 29.00 -17.44
N VAL A 244 2.43 28.67 -18.49
CA VAL A 244 2.94 28.49 -19.85
C VAL A 244 2.45 29.64 -20.71
N THR A 245 3.37 30.40 -21.28
CA THR A 245 3.06 31.44 -22.28
C THR A 245 3.53 30.97 -23.64
N VAL A 246 2.61 30.93 -24.60
CA VAL A 246 2.88 30.56 -25.99
C VAL A 246 2.78 31.81 -26.85
N SER A 247 3.87 32.15 -27.53
CA SER A 247 3.97 33.31 -28.44
C SER A 247 3.94 32.86 -29.88
#